data_AF-A0A1S8C8U8-F1
#
_entry.id   AF-A0A1S8C8U8-F1
#
_cell.length_a   1.000
_cell.length_b   1.000
_cell.length_c   1.000
_cell.angle_alpha   90.00
_cell.angle_beta   90.00
_cell.angle_gamma   90.00
#
_symmetry.space_group_name_H-M   'P 1'
#
loop_
_entity.id
_entity.type
_entity.pdbx_description
1 polymer ?
#
loop_
_entity_poly.entity_id
_entity_poly.type
_entity_poly.pdbx_seq_one_letter_code
_entity_poly.pdbx_strand_id
1 'polypeptide(L)'
;TGRLDLPGSPGSSGGDPGAARASGSGTCSTSSTRPAGGGSHDQPAERVVAAARAAAIEFTVHGWDVAAARGRAVQLPPDLAEDVLSLASGLLDDGSRGTSFAARVEPWPEASSVDRLVAFMGRDPVRWSRSNLHYLT
;
A
#
# COMPACT_ATOMS: atom_id res chain seq x y z
N THR A 1 -10.89 -33.90 11.02
CA THR A 1 -9.85 -33.34 10.13
C THR A 1 -9.87 -31.82 10.24
N GLY A 2 -9.09 -31.09 11.02
CA GLY A 2 -8.12 -31.34 12.10
C GLY A 2 -7.90 -29.96 12.75
N ARG A 3 -8.06 -29.87 14.08
CA ARG A 3 -7.98 -28.64 14.87
C ARG A 3 -6.52 -28.43 15.31
N LEU A 4 -6.01 -27.21 15.18
CA LEU A 4 -4.65 -26.82 15.56
C LEU A 4 -4.72 -26.06 16.90
N ASP A 5 -4.25 -26.69 17.98
CA ASP A 5 -4.00 -26.00 19.25
C ASP A 5 -2.56 -25.48 19.25
N LEU A 6 -2.40 -24.19 19.57
CA LEU A 6 -1.09 -23.53 19.72
C LEU A 6 -0.68 -23.54 21.20
N PRO A 7 0.61 -23.78 21.52
CA PRO A 7 1.09 -23.69 22.90
C PRO A 7 1.02 -22.24 23.43
N GLY A 8 0.67 -22.12 24.72
CA GLY A 8 0.57 -20.85 25.44
C GLY A 8 1.92 -20.15 25.63
N SER A 9 1.88 -18.82 25.52
CA SER A 9 3.00 -17.87 25.52
C SER A 9 3.76 -17.78 26.85
N PRO A 10 5.02 -17.33 26.81
CA PRO A 10 5.57 -16.46 27.86
C PRO A 10 5.71 -15.03 27.34
N GLY A 11 5.27 -14.07 28.15
CA GLY A 11 5.35 -12.64 27.85
C GLY A 11 6.79 -12.15 27.76
N SER A 12 7.04 -11.21 26.84
CA SER A 12 8.19 -10.32 26.90
C SER A 12 7.68 -8.90 26.69
N SER A 13 7.75 -8.09 27.75
CA SER A 13 7.61 -6.64 27.71
C SER A 13 8.78 -6.04 26.93
N GLY A 14 8.76 -6.18 25.62
CA GLY A 14 9.55 -5.39 24.68
C GLY A 14 8.64 -4.32 24.14
N GLY A 15 8.98 -3.04 24.36
CA GLY A 15 8.15 -1.90 23.97
C GLY A 15 7.62 -2.03 22.55
N ASP A 16 6.33 -1.73 22.40
CA ASP A 16 5.59 -1.78 21.14
C ASP A 16 6.35 -1.03 20.02
N PRO A 17 6.92 -1.73 19.02
CA PRO A 17 7.54 -1.06 17.87
C PRO A 17 6.48 -0.43 16.94
N GLY A 18 5.18 -0.56 17.23
CA GLY A 18 4.06 0.03 16.51
C GLY A 18 3.64 1.42 17.00
N ALA A 19 4.21 1.95 18.10
CA ALA A 19 3.75 3.20 18.70
C ALA A 19 4.09 4.49 17.91
N ALA A 20 4.60 4.39 16.68
CA ALA A 20 4.90 5.54 15.85
C ALA A 20 3.91 5.67 14.67
N ARG A 21 2.79 6.33 14.98
CA ARG A 21 2.00 7.23 14.12
C ARG A 21 1.12 6.59 13.03
N ALA A 22 -0.17 6.92 13.15
CA ALA A 22 -1.26 6.78 12.19
C ALA A 22 -0.84 6.25 10.81
N SER A 23 -0.93 4.94 10.61
CA SER A 23 -1.18 4.40 9.29
C SER A 23 -2.50 4.98 8.82
N GLY A 24 -2.44 6.03 8.02
CA GLY A 24 -3.57 6.49 7.23
C GLY A 24 -3.92 5.37 6.25
N SER A 25 -4.67 4.37 6.72
CA SER A 25 -5.36 3.40 5.90
C SER A 25 -6.54 4.14 5.27
N GLY A 26 -6.27 5.13 4.44
CA GLY A 26 -7.32 5.63 3.58
C GLY A 26 -7.52 4.60 2.51
N THR A 27 -8.56 3.82 2.68
CA THR A 27 -9.17 3.09 1.56
C THR A 27 -9.37 4.10 0.43
N CYS A 28 -8.94 3.78 -0.80
CA CYS A 28 -9.46 4.46 -1.97
C CYS A 28 -10.97 4.15 -2.05
N SER A 29 -11.79 4.86 -1.29
CA SER A 29 -13.21 4.89 -1.54
C SER A 29 -13.37 5.65 -2.84
N THR A 30 -13.51 4.92 -3.95
CA THR A 30 -14.08 5.49 -5.18
C THR A 30 -15.55 5.76 -4.91
N SER A 31 -15.86 6.71 -4.01
CA SER A 31 -17.21 7.19 -3.80
C SER A 31 -17.59 7.94 -5.07
N SER A 32 -18.28 7.25 -5.97
CA SER A 32 -18.98 7.86 -7.09
C SER A 32 -20.10 8.72 -6.50
N THR A 33 -19.80 9.99 -6.21
CA THR A 33 -20.82 10.97 -5.92
C THR A 33 -21.54 11.27 -7.23
N ARG A 34 -22.72 10.69 -7.39
CA ARG A 34 -23.61 10.90 -8.55
C ARG A 34 -23.99 12.38 -8.65
N PRO A 35 -23.63 13.12 -9.71
CA PRO A 35 -24.29 14.38 -9.99
C PRO A 35 -25.73 14.08 -10.42
N ALA A 36 -26.68 14.75 -9.78
CA ALA A 36 -28.06 14.72 -10.23
C ALA A 36 -28.18 15.55 -11.52
N GLY A 37 -28.02 14.92 -12.68
CA GLY A 37 -28.41 15.51 -13.95
C GLY A 37 -27.58 15.09 -15.16
N GLY A 38 -28.27 14.57 -16.19
CA GLY A 38 -27.80 14.53 -17.58
C GLY A 38 -26.91 13.33 -17.93
N GLY A 39 -27.42 12.45 -18.81
CA GLY A 39 -26.80 11.16 -19.09
C GLY A 39 -25.45 11.22 -19.81
N SER A 40 -24.56 10.34 -19.38
CA SER A 40 -23.51 9.73 -20.18
C SER A 40 -23.34 8.29 -19.70
N HIS A 41 -23.06 7.38 -20.63
CA HIS A 41 -23.08 5.94 -20.42
C HIS A 41 -22.00 5.48 -19.43
N ASP A 42 -22.29 5.41 -18.13
CA ASP A 42 -21.50 4.65 -17.15
C ASP A 42 -21.77 3.15 -17.39
N GLN A 43 -21.11 2.60 -18.41
CA GLN A 43 -21.34 1.20 -18.82
C GLN A 43 -20.82 0.26 -17.73
N PRO A 44 -21.51 -0.85 -17.44
CA PRO A 44 -21.06 -1.83 -16.44
C PRO A 44 -19.60 -2.27 -16.62
N ALA A 45 -19.10 -2.32 -17.86
CA ALA A 45 -17.72 -2.65 -18.20
C ALA A 45 -16.71 -1.61 -17.66
N GLU A 46 -17.00 -0.32 -17.77
CA GLU A 46 -16.11 0.76 -17.30
C GLU A 46 -15.96 0.72 -15.78
N ARG A 47 -17.08 0.46 -15.07
CA ARG A 47 -17.06 0.26 -13.61
C ARG A 47 -16.24 -0.94 -13.18
N VAL A 48 -16.32 -2.04 -13.93
CA VAL A 48 -15.50 -3.24 -13.66
C VAL A 48 -14.02 -2.95 -13.87
N VAL A 49 -13.66 -2.22 -14.94
CA VAL A 49 -12.26 -1.81 -15.18
C VAL A 49 -11.75 -0.90 -14.08
N ALA A 50 -12.55 0.09 -13.65
CA ALA A 50 -12.19 0.98 -12.54
C ALA A 50 -11.98 0.20 -11.23
N ALA A 51 -12.89 -0.73 -10.90
CA ALA A 51 -12.77 -1.58 -9.73
C ALA A 51 -11.53 -2.49 -9.79
N ALA A 52 -11.21 -3.06 -10.96
CA ALA A 52 -10.03 -3.89 -11.14
C ALA A 52 -8.73 -3.10 -10.95
N ARG A 53 -8.67 -1.85 -11.45
CA ARG A 53 -7.51 -0.96 -11.24
C ARG A 53 -7.33 -0.60 -9.77
N ALA A 54 -8.41 -0.23 -9.08
CA ALA A 54 -8.38 0.03 -7.66
C ALA A 54 -7.91 -1.21 -6.87
N ALA A 55 -8.48 -2.38 -7.16
CA ALA A 55 -8.09 -3.64 -6.52
C ALA A 55 -6.60 -3.99 -6.75
N ALA A 56 -6.07 -3.76 -7.96
CA ALA A 56 -4.66 -3.97 -8.26
C ALA A 56 -3.75 -3.09 -7.40
N ILE A 57 -4.11 -1.81 -7.20
CA ILE A 57 -3.37 -0.89 -6.33
C ILE A 57 -3.46 -1.35 -4.87
N GLU A 58 -4.68 -1.55 -4.36
CA GLU A 58 -4.93 -1.91 -2.96
C GLU A 58 -4.22 -3.23 -2.57
N PHE A 59 -4.36 -4.29 -3.37
CA PHE A 59 -3.74 -5.58 -3.05
C PHE A 59 -2.21 -5.54 -3.16
N THR A 60 -1.66 -4.82 -4.14
CA THR A 60 -0.21 -4.71 -4.30
C THR A 60 0.41 -3.97 -3.12
N VAL A 61 -0.16 -2.82 -2.76
CA VAL A 61 0.36 -1.98 -1.68
C VAL A 61 0.15 -2.63 -0.31
N HIS A 62 -0.99 -3.27 -0.07
CA HIS A 62 -1.22 -3.99 1.20
C HIS A 62 -0.41 -5.28 1.31
N GLY A 63 -0.16 -5.98 0.20
CA GLY A 63 0.78 -7.09 0.17
C GLY A 63 2.18 -6.63 0.61
N TRP A 64 2.62 -5.47 0.13
CA TRP A 64 3.84 -4.83 0.59
C TRP A 64 3.79 -4.46 2.07
N ASP A 65 2.71 -3.82 2.55
CA ASP A 65 2.55 -3.40 3.96
C ASP A 65 2.68 -4.61 4.91
N VAL A 66 2.08 -5.76 4.56
CA VAL A 66 2.16 -6.99 5.35
C VAL A 66 3.58 -7.57 5.37
N ALA A 67 4.26 -7.63 4.22
CA ALA A 67 5.63 -8.11 4.15
C ALA A 67 6.58 -7.22 4.96
N ALA A 68 6.42 -5.90 4.85
CA ALA A 68 7.19 -4.90 5.60
C ALA A 68 6.97 -5.02 7.12
N ALA A 69 5.71 -5.14 7.57
CA ALA A 69 5.37 -5.33 8.98
C ALA A 69 5.96 -6.61 9.59
N ARG A 70 6.26 -7.61 8.75
CA ARG A 70 6.89 -8.88 9.14
C ARG A 70 8.42 -8.84 9.04
N GLY A 71 9.02 -7.72 8.65
CA GLY A 71 10.46 -7.59 8.41
C GLY A 71 10.96 -8.45 7.25
N ARG A 72 10.08 -8.87 6.33
CA ARG A 72 10.47 -9.72 5.20
C ARG A 72 10.85 -8.87 4.01
N ALA A 73 11.81 -9.37 3.24
CA ALA A 73 12.07 -8.83 1.91
C ALA A 73 10.80 -9.00 1.06
N VAL A 74 10.35 -7.90 0.45
CA VAL A 74 9.17 -7.91 -0.41
C VAL A 74 9.53 -8.63 -1.72
N GLN A 75 8.73 -9.63 -2.07
CA GLN A 75 8.85 -10.39 -3.32
C GLN A 75 7.83 -9.85 -4.33
N LEU A 76 7.92 -8.56 -4.66
CA LEU A 76 7.05 -7.94 -5.67
C LEU A 76 7.82 -7.87 -7.01
N PRO A 77 7.30 -8.44 -8.10
CA PRO A 77 7.92 -8.33 -9.41
C PRO A 77 8.09 -6.85 -9.81
N PRO A 78 9.26 -6.44 -10.33
CA PRO A 78 9.50 -5.05 -10.69
C PRO A 78 8.49 -4.49 -11.68
N ASP A 79 8.13 -5.25 -12.72
CA ASP A 79 7.20 -4.84 -13.77
C ASP A 79 5.79 -4.59 -13.20
N LEU A 80 5.34 -5.44 -12.26
CA LEU A 80 4.07 -5.25 -11.58
C LEU A 80 4.05 -3.94 -10.77
N ALA A 81 5.17 -3.60 -10.13
CA ALA A 81 5.26 -2.34 -9.39
C ALA A 81 5.21 -1.12 -10.33
N GLU A 82 5.77 -1.22 -11.53
CA GLU A 82 5.70 -0.16 -12.54
C GLU A 82 4.28 0.00 -13.10
N ASP A 83 3.62 -1.10 -13.43
CA ASP A 83 2.23 -1.10 -13.89
C ASP A 83 1.30 -0.47 -12.85
N VAL A 84 1.44 -0.89 -11.58
CA VAL A 84 0.61 -0.35 -10.49
C VAL A 84 0.93 1.11 -10.21
N LEU A 85 2.19 1.53 -10.32
CA LEU A 85 2.57 2.95 -10.21
C LEU A 85 1.93 3.77 -11.33
N SER A 86 1.93 3.27 -12.56
CA SER A 86 1.25 3.93 -13.68
C SER A 86 -0.24 4.11 -13.40
N LEU A 87 -0.92 3.03 -12.99
CA LEU A 87 -2.34 3.08 -12.61
C LEU A 87 -2.60 4.10 -11.49
N ALA A 88 -1.83 4.03 -10.41
CA ALA A 88 -2.02 4.89 -9.24
C ALA A 88 -1.76 6.37 -9.58
N SER A 89 -0.76 6.67 -10.42
CA SER A 89 -0.46 8.04 -10.87
C SER A 89 -1.52 8.64 -11.79
N GLY A 90 -2.28 7.79 -12.50
CA GLY A 90 -3.43 8.24 -13.29
C GLY A 90 -4.71 8.44 -12.46
N LEU A 91 -4.76 7.91 -11.24
CA LEU A 91 -5.92 7.95 -10.34
C LEU A 91 -5.77 8.94 -9.19
N LEU A 92 -4.55 9.16 -8.72
CA LEU A 92 -4.24 9.97 -7.54
C LEU A 92 -3.45 11.21 -7.95
N ASP A 93 -4.07 12.37 -7.82
CA ASP A 93 -3.37 13.66 -7.88
C ASP A 93 -2.95 14.14 -6.48
N ASP A 94 -2.05 15.11 -6.42
CA ASP A 94 -1.58 15.64 -5.13
C ASP A 94 -2.66 16.42 -4.35
N GLY A 95 -3.70 16.93 -5.03
CA GLY A 95 -4.86 17.57 -4.40
C GLY A 95 -5.80 16.58 -3.69
N SER A 96 -5.74 15.30 -4.06
CA SER A 96 -6.50 14.21 -3.44
C SER A 96 -5.86 13.64 -2.16
N ARG A 97 -4.67 14.14 -1.78
CA ARG A 97 -3.90 13.68 -0.61
C ARG A 97 -4.22 14.47 0.65
N GLY A 98 -4.04 13.84 1.82
CA GLY A 98 -4.20 14.45 3.15
C GLY A 98 -5.29 13.79 4.02
N THR A 99 -6.37 13.28 3.42
CA THR A 99 -7.41 12.54 4.15
C THR A 99 -7.23 11.04 3.99
N SER A 100 -7.16 10.55 2.75
CA SER A 100 -7.05 9.12 2.45
C SER A 100 -5.61 8.68 2.14
N PHE A 101 -4.84 9.54 1.47
CA PHE A 101 -3.46 9.22 1.11
C PHE A 101 -2.48 10.14 1.82
N ALA A 102 -1.41 9.57 2.36
CA ALA A 102 -0.27 10.35 2.81
C ALA A 102 0.38 11.09 1.64
N ALA A 103 1.12 12.16 1.95
CA ALA A 103 1.96 12.84 0.98
C ALA A 103 2.96 11.86 0.36
N ARG A 104 3.25 12.01 -0.94
CA ARG A 104 4.33 11.26 -1.60
C ARG A 104 5.64 11.52 -0.84
N VAL A 105 6.42 10.47 -0.68
CA VAL A 105 7.82 10.56 -0.25
C VAL A 105 8.67 10.63 -1.51
N GLU A 106 9.70 11.49 -1.51
CA GLU A 106 10.64 11.53 -2.62
C GLU A 106 11.56 10.30 -2.55
N PRO A 107 11.55 9.41 -3.55
CA PRO A 107 12.46 8.28 -3.58
C PRO A 107 13.90 8.74 -3.88
N TRP A 108 14.90 7.96 -3.49
CA TRP A 108 16.29 8.21 -3.92
C TRP A 108 16.46 7.91 -5.42
N PRO A 109 17.47 8.46 -6.10
CA PRO A 109 17.59 8.37 -7.56
C PRO A 109 17.64 6.93 -8.10
N GLU A 110 18.26 6.02 -7.35
CA GLU A 110 18.44 4.61 -7.71
C GLU A 110 17.37 3.70 -7.08
N ALA A 111 16.23 4.26 -6.66
CA ALA A 111 15.15 3.51 -6.03
C ALA A 111 14.58 2.44 -6.97
N SER A 112 14.34 1.24 -6.43
CA SER A 112 13.69 0.17 -7.21
C SER A 112 12.26 0.58 -7.60
N SER A 113 11.65 -0.11 -8.56
CA SER A 113 10.26 0.17 -8.94
C SER A 113 9.29 -0.01 -7.77
N VAL A 114 9.56 -0.99 -6.89
CA VAL A 114 8.82 -1.20 -5.64
C VAL A 114 8.95 0.02 -4.73
N ASP A 115 10.18 0.52 -4.53
CA ASP A 115 10.44 1.69 -3.68
C ASP A 115 9.73 2.94 -4.22
N ARG A 116 9.78 3.17 -5.53
CA ARG A 116 9.08 4.29 -6.19
C ARG A 116 7.56 4.19 -6.02
N LEU A 117 6.99 2.99 -6.17
CA LEU A 117 5.56 2.75 -5.95
C LEU A 117 5.16 3.11 -4.52
N VAL A 118 5.84 2.55 -3.51
CA VAL A 118 5.42 2.74 -2.12
C VAL A 118 5.70 4.17 -1.64
N ALA A 119 6.76 4.80 -2.15
CA ALA A 119 7.03 6.22 -1.96
C ALA A 119 5.92 7.11 -2.56
N PHE A 120 5.42 6.80 -3.76
CA PHE A 120 4.23 7.46 -4.31
C PHE A 120 2.98 7.28 -3.43
N MET A 121 2.84 6.11 -2.81
CA MET A 121 1.75 5.86 -1.87
C MET A 121 2.01 6.51 -0.49
N GLY A 122 3.12 7.21 -0.30
CA GLY A 122 3.45 7.94 0.93
C GLY A 122 4.05 7.08 2.05
N ARG A 123 4.61 5.91 1.70
CA ARG A 123 5.40 5.08 2.61
C ARG A 123 6.88 5.44 2.47
N ASP A 124 7.65 5.22 3.54
CA ASP A 124 9.10 5.42 3.54
C ASP A 124 9.84 4.09 3.33
N PRO A 125 10.33 3.77 2.12
CA PRO A 125 11.06 2.54 1.85
C PRO A 125 12.41 2.42 2.60
N VAL A 126 13.07 3.55 2.92
CA VAL A 126 14.38 3.57 3.58
C VAL A 126 14.29 3.18 5.05
N ARG A 127 13.21 3.60 5.72
CA ARG A 127 12.97 3.25 7.12
C ARG A 127 12.89 1.73 7.33
N TRP A 128 12.34 0.98 6.36
CA TRP A 128 12.15 -0.46 6.48
C TRP A 128 13.33 -1.29 5.96
N SER A 129 14.11 -0.78 4.99
CA SER A 129 15.33 -1.46 4.53
C SER A 129 16.43 -1.49 5.59
N ARG A 130 16.51 -0.45 6.45
CA ARG A 130 17.49 -0.35 7.53
C ARG A 130 17.22 -1.28 8.72
N SER A 131 15.96 -1.60 9.01
CA SER A 131 15.61 -2.52 10.11
C SER A 131 16.03 -3.98 9.84
N ASN A 132 16.26 -4.36 8.58
CA ASN A 132 16.78 -5.68 8.22
C ASN A 132 18.29 -5.83 8.34
N LEU A 133 19.04 -4.75 8.59
CA LEU A 133 20.50 -4.81 8.72
C LEU A 133 20.98 -5.12 10.15
N HIS A 134 20.08 -5.19 11.14
CA HIS A 134 20.42 -5.39 12.55
C HIS A 134 20.54 -6.86 12.99
N TYR A 135 20.62 -7.81 12.04
CA TYR A 135 20.82 -9.24 12.31
C TYR A 135 22.18 -9.80 11.83
N LEU A 136 23.13 -8.94 11.44
CA LEU A 136 24.46 -9.35 10.96
C LEU A 136 25.62 -8.79 11.82
N THR A 137 25.48 -8.80 13.14
CA THR A 137 26.59 -8.54 14.07
C THR A 137 26.75 -9.68 15.07
#